data_AF-A0A4Q4W849-F1
#
_entry.id   AF-A0A4Q4W849-F1
#
_cell.length_a   1.000
_cell.length_b   1.000
_cell.length_c   1.000
_cell.angle_alpha   90.00
_cell.angle_beta   90.00
_cell.angle_gamma   90.00
#
_symmetry.space_group_name_H-M   'P 1'
#
loop_
_entity.id
_entity.type
_entity.pdbx_description
1 polymer ?
#
loop_
_entity_poly.entity_id
_entity_poly.type
_entity_poly.pdbx_seq_one_letter_code
_entity_poly.pdbx_strand_id
1 'polypeptide(L)'
;MTWGATAKELERVNFVEELPRLLRRFKGTFVFCLGAAALMICGVHVFPPQWRISYFASVWPLGNIVVCHFLLPVALNPALMVFAW
;
A
#
# COMPACT_ATOMS: atom_id res chain seq x y z
N MET A 1 -3.85 10.83 -27.45
CA MET A 1 -4.37 10.83 -26.07
C MET A 1 -5.88 10.87 -26.12
N THR A 2 -6.53 9.71 -26.03
CA THR A 2 -7.99 9.61 -25.85
C THR A 2 -8.20 9.23 -24.40
N TRP A 3 -8.66 10.21 -23.62
CA TRP A 3 -9.17 10.02 -22.27
C TRP A 3 -10.50 9.28 -22.42
N GLY A 4 -10.42 7.95 -22.58
CA GLY A 4 -11.56 7.06 -22.62
C GLY A 4 -12.22 7.05 -21.25
N ALA A 5 -13.16 7.96 -21.09
CA ALA A 5 -14.01 8.13 -19.92
C ALA A 5 -14.56 6.78 -19.42
N THR A 6 -14.37 6.53 -18.13
CA THR A 6 -15.32 5.87 -17.21
C THR A 6 -16.35 4.91 -17.85
N ALA A 7 -15.90 3.74 -18.30
CA ALA A 7 -16.80 2.69 -18.78
C ALA A 7 -16.26 1.29 -18.52
N LYS A 8 -15.67 1.04 -17.34
CA LYS A 8 -15.77 -0.31 -16.79
C LYS A 8 -17.02 -0.28 -15.94
N GLU A 9 -18.09 -0.84 -16.49
CA GLU A 9 -19.29 -1.19 -15.74
C GLU A 9 -18.82 -1.70 -14.37
N LEU A 10 -19.21 -0.98 -13.32
CA LEU A 10 -19.01 -1.46 -11.97
C LEU A 10 -19.86 -2.72 -11.91
N GLU A 11 -19.28 -3.88 -12.24
CA GLU A 11 -19.83 -5.16 -11.80
C GLU A 11 -20.12 -4.95 -10.32
N ARG A 12 -21.35 -5.23 -9.87
CA ARG A 12 -21.65 -5.23 -8.44
C ARG A 12 -20.89 -6.39 -7.82
N VAL A 13 -19.60 -6.19 -7.58
CA VAL A 13 -18.74 -7.06 -6.80
C VAL A 13 -18.80 -6.55 -5.37
N ASN A 14 -19.07 -7.47 -4.46
CA ASN A 14 -19.18 -7.15 -3.05
C ASN A 14 -17.79 -6.77 -2.51
N PHE A 15 -17.76 -5.97 -1.44
CA PHE A 15 -16.53 -5.55 -0.77
C PHE A 15 -15.58 -6.72 -0.48
N VAL A 16 -16.13 -7.85 -0.03
CA VAL A 16 -15.37 -9.05 0.36
C VAL A 16 -14.80 -9.79 -0.85
N GLU A 17 -15.43 -9.73 -2.02
CA GLU A 17 -14.93 -10.36 -3.25
C GLU A 17 -13.82 -9.53 -3.90
N GLU A 18 -13.90 -8.20 -3.77
CA GLU A 18 -12.92 -7.31 -4.38
C GLU A 18 -11.61 -7.24 -3.58
N LEU A 19 -11.65 -7.47 -2.27
CA LEU A 19 -10.46 -7.51 -1.40
C LEU A 19 -9.39 -8.54 -1.87
N PRO A 20 -9.70 -9.83 -2.08
CA PRO A 20 -8.71 -10.79 -2.57
C PRO A 20 -8.28 -10.51 -4.02
N ARG A 21 -9.15 -9.93 -4.86
CA ARG A 21 -8.82 -9.51 -6.22
C ARG A 21 -7.79 -8.38 -6.22
N LEU A 22 -7.99 -7.40 -5.33
CA LEU A 22 -7.07 -6.29 -5.10
C LEU A 22 -5.73 -6.77 -4.58
N LEU A 23 -5.71 -7.65 -3.56
CA LEU A 23 -4.48 -8.22 -3.03
C LEU A 23 -3.68 -8.97 -4.11
N ARG A 24 -4.35 -9.71 -5.00
CA ARG A 24 -3.68 -10.41 -6.12
C ARG A 24 -3.12 -9.43 -7.16
N ARG A 25 -3.87 -8.37 -7.48
CA ARG A 25 -3.48 -7.37 -8.49
C ARG A 25 -2.31 -6.49 -8.03
N PHE A 26 -2.32 -6.09 -6.75
CA PHE A 26 -1.32 -5.22 -6.14
C PHE A 26 -0.33 -5.96 -5.24
N LYS A 27 -0.21 -7.29 -5.37
CA LYS A 27 0.68 -8.13 -4.54
C LYS A 27 2.11 -7.61 -4.48
N GLY A 28 2.63 -7.07 -5.59
CA GLY A 28 3.98 -6.50 -5.66
C GLY A 28 4.13 -5.27 -4.76
N THR A 29 3.15 -4.36 -4.78
CA THR A 29 3.12 -3.18 -3.92
C THR A 29 3.05 -3.58 -2.45
N PHE A 30 2.21 -4.55 -2.09
CA PHE A 30 2.11 -5.03 -0.71
C PHE A 30 3.42 -5.70 -0.24
N VAL A 31 4.02 -6.57 -1.06
CA VAL A 31 5.32 -7.19 -0.75
C VAL A 31 6.41 -6.13 -0.58
N PHE A 32 6.46 -5.12 -1.45
CA PHE A 32 7.40 -4.01 -1.33
C PHE A 32 7.21 -3.23 -0.02
N CYS A 33 5.96 -2.88 0.32
CA CYS A 33 5.64 -2.16 1.55
C CYS A 33 6.03 -2.96 2.80
N LEU A 34 5.72 -4.26 2.83
CA LEU A 34 6.09 -5.15 3.94
C LEU A 34 7.61 -5.31 4.05
N GLY A 35 8.31 -5.45 2.91
CA GLY A 35 9.78 -5.52 2.88
C GLY A 35 10.43 -4.24 3.39
N ALA A 36 9.94 -3.07 2.96
CA ALA A 36 10.43 -1.78 3.43
C ALA A 36 10.14 -1.56 4.92
N ALA A 37 8.96 -1.96 5.41
CA ALA A 37 8.63 -1.93 6.83
C ALA A 37 9.56 -2.83 7.66
N ALA A 38 9.79 -4.06 7.21
CA ALA A 38 10.73 -4.98 7.85
C ALA A 38 12.16 -4.42 7.87
N LEU A 39 12.62 -3.82 6.76
CA LEU A 39 13.92 -3.16 6.70
C LEU A 39 14.03 -2.00 7.70
N MET A 40 12.99 -1.18 7.86
CA MET A 40 12.99 -0.11 8.87
C MET A 40 13.10 -0.67 10.29
N ILE A 41 12.36 -1.75 10.61
CA ILE A 41 12.44 -2.42 11.91
C ILE A 41 13.85 -2.98 12.16
N CYS A 42 14.43 -3.64 11.16
CA CYS A 42 15.81 -4.12 11.21
C CYS A 42 16.82 -2.98 11.38
N GLY A 43 16.58 -1.85 10.71
CA GLY A 43 17.40 -0.64 10.81
C GLY A 43 17.43 -0.04 12.22
N VAL A 44 16.40 -0.26 13.03
CA VAL A 44 16.36 0.20 14.42
C VAL A 44 16.98 -0.83 15.38
N HIS A 45 16.66 -2.11 15.22
CA HIS A 45 16.96 -3.13 16.23
C HIS A 45 18.13 -4.07 15.88
N VAL A 46 18.28 -4.43 14.61
CA VAL A 46 19.21 -5.48 14.16
C VAL A 46 20.53 -4.91 13.67
N PHE A 47 20.51 -3.71 13.09
CA PHE A 47 21.69 -3.12 12.47
C PHE A 47 22.76 -2.71 13.51
N PRO A 48 24.05 -2.71 13.11
CA PRO A 48 25.14 -2.22 13.95
C PRO A 48 24.87 -0.80 14.43
N PRO A 49 25.32 -0.41 15.64
CA PRO A 49 25.00 0.90 16.22
C PRO A 49 25.24 2.10 15.31
N GLN A 50 26.25 2.02 14.45
CA GLN A 50 26.66 3.09 13.53
C GLN A 50 25.68 3.28 12.35
N TRP A 51 24.84 2.27 12.07
CA TRP A 51 23.88 2.24 10.96
C TRP A 51 22.44 2.36 11.45
N ARG A 52 22.21 2.60 12.74
CA ARG A 52 20.86 2.62 13.31
C ARG A 52 20.12 3.90 12.96
N ILE A 53 18.94 3.74 12.39
CA ILE A 53 18.03 4.84 12.03
C ILE A 53 17.08 5.18 13.19
N SER A 54 17.63 5.72 14.27
CA SER A 54 16.87 6.01 15.51
C SER A 54 16.20 7.39 15.54
N TYR A 55 16.57 8.29 14.62
CA TYR A 55 16.00 9.63 14.54
C TYR A 55 14.76 9.67 13.65
N PHE A 56 13.75 10.45 14.05
CA PHE A 56 12.52 10.65 13.30
C PHE A 56 12.78 11.09 11.85
N ALA A 57 13.68 12.05 11.64
CA ALA A 57 14.04 12.56 10.31
C ALA A 57 14.54 11.46 9.36
N SER A 58 15.13 10.38 9.89
CA SER A 58 15.64 9.26 9.09
C SER A 58 14.54 8.25 8.75
N VAL A 59 13.58 8.03 9.65
CA VAL A 59 12.51 7.03 9.48
C VAL A 59 11.33 7.60 8.69
N TRP A 60 10.99 8.87 8.91
CA TRP A 60 9.78 9.51 8.41
C TRP A 60 9.62 9.47 6.88
N PRO A 61 10.64 9.78 6.06
CA PRO A 61 10.47 9.82 4.60
C PRO A 61 10.06 8.47 4.03
N LEU A 62 10.75 7.39 4.46
CA LEU A 62 10.44 6.04 4.01
C LEU A 62 9.10 5.55 4.57
N GLY A 63 8.82 5.85 5.85
CA GLY A 63 7.53 5.54 6.48
C GLY A 63 6.36 6.15 5.73
N ASN A 64 6.44 7.44 5.37
CA ASN A 64 5.40 8.12 4.60
C ASN A 64 5.20 7.48 3.21
N ILE A 65 6.29 7.15 2.51
CA ILE A 65 6.21 6.47 1.20
C ILE A 65 5.50 5.12 1.34
N VAL A 66 5.87 4.32 2.33
CA VAL A 66 5.25 3.00 2.58
C VAL A 66 3.76 3.14 2.86
N VAL A 67 3.37 4.07 3.73
CA VAL A 67 1.96 4.32 4.05
C VAL A 67 1.17 4.76 2.81
N CYS A 68 1.68 5.72 2.04
CA CYS A 68 1.00 6.18 0.83
C CYS A 68 0.84 5.05 -0.21
N HIS A 69 1.88 4.24 -0.43
CA HIS A 69 1.82 3.15 -1.42
C HIS A 69 0.93 1.98 -0.95
N PHE A 70 0.85 1.74 0.35
CA PHE A 70 -0.07 0.77 0.91
C PHE A 70 -1.53 1.23 0.80
N LEU A 71 -1.80 2.51 1.06
CA LEU A 71 -3.14 3.10 1.00
C LEU A 71 -3.65 3.29 -0.42
N LEU A 72 -2.78 3.57 -1.40
CA LEU A 72 -3.16 3.86 -2.78
C LEU A 72 -4.12 2.82 -3.39
N PRO A 73 -3.84 1.50 -3.37
CA PRO A 73 -4.77 0.53 -3.95
C PRO A 73 -6.11 0.46 -3.20
N VAL A 74 -6.12 0.71 -1.88
CA VAL A 74 -7.32 0.61 -1.04
C VAL A 74 -8.21 1.85 -1.20
N ALA A 75 -7.62 3.03 -1.02
CA ALA A 75 -8.32 4.32 -1.01
C ALA A 75 -8.72 4.80 -2.41
N LEU A 76 -8.09 4.31 -3.48
CA LEU A 76 -8.48 4.68 -4.85
C LEU A 76 -9.36 3.61 -5.52
N ASN A 77 -9.73 2.52 -4.82
CA ASN A 77 -10.65 1.52 -5.37
C ASN A 77 -12.10 1.92 -5.06
N PRO A 78 -12.91 2.34 -6.05
CA PRO A 78 -14.29 2.76 -5.82
C PRO A 78 -15.16 1.65 -5.22
N ALA A 79 -14.91 0.40 -5.60
CA ALA A 79 -15.66 -0.75 -5.07
C ALA A 79 -15.40 -0.98 -3.57
N LEU A 80 -14.22 -0.59 -3.05
CA LEU A 80 -13.95 -0.62 -1.61
C LEU A 80 -14.49 0.60 -0.87
N MET A 81 -14.58 1.76 -1.53
CA MET A 81 -15.02 3.01 -0.90
C MET A 81 -16.54 3.20 -0.80
N VAL A 82 -17.32 2.49 -1.61
CA VAL A 82 -18.80 2.58 -1.57
C VAL A 82 -19.37 1.81 -0.37
N PHE A 83 -18.58 0.94 0.30
CA PHE A 83 -19.01 0.09 1.42
C PHE A 83 -20.38 -0.56 1.18
N ALA A 84 -20.60 -1.03 -0.06
CA ALA A 84 -21.80 -1.79 -0.41
C ALA A 84 -21.68 -3.20 0.16
N TRP A 85 -22.69 -3.62 0.90
CA TRP A 85 -22.80 -4.94 1.54
C TRP A 85 -23.56 -5.91 0.66
#